data_AF-A0A7V5UDY7-F1
#
_entry.id   AF-A0A7V5UDY7-F1
#
_cell.length_a   1.000
_cell.length_b   1.000
_cell.length_c   1.000
_cell.angle_alpha   90.00
_cell.angle_beta   90.00
_cell.angle_gamma   90.00
#
_symmetry.space_group_name_H-M   'P 1'
#
loop_
_entity.id
_entity.type
_entity.pdbx_description
1 polymer ?
#
loop_
_entity_poly.entity_id
_entity_poly.type
_entity_poly.pdbx_seq_one_letter_code
_entity_poly.pdbx_strand_id
1 'polypeptide(L)'
;MADLIGKLRSTLQFNLENARQNVQTLREMAEEYSYIARLKFELHQLQSSKKKKLTLLGETVFPYLRENNIDGLKTHETLTVLVDEIKNLQNQIDLVRKAIDRVSEKETEPVDTDALREQINDLEEEIENRLKDLKVVKETIEKKTKKSDN
;
A
#
# COMPACT_ATOMS: atom_id res chain seq x y z
N MET A 1 -39.24 -11.38 24.71
CA MET A 1 -37.81 -11.22 25.06
C MET A 1 -36.89 -12.20 24.33
N ALA A 2 -37.24 -13.47 24.12
CA ALA A 2 -36.37 -14.44 23.43
C ALA A 2 -36.10 -14.11 21.94
N ASP A 3 -37.10 -13.59 21.22
CA ASP A 3 -37.00 -13.27 19.78
C ASP A 3 -36.12 -12.03 19.48
N LEU A 4 -36.11 -11.05 20.39
CA LEU A 4 -35.25 -9.85 20.33
C LEU A 4 -33.78 -10.19 20.62
N ILE A 5 -33.52 -11.04 21.62
CA ILE A 5 -32.16 -11.50 21.95
C ILE A 5 -31.60 -12.38 20.84
N GLY A 6 -32.43 -13.22 20.21
CA GLY A 6 -32.06 -14.02 19.05
C GLY A 6 -31.67 -13.16 17.84
N LYS A 7 -32.48 -12.15 17.51
CA LYS A 7 -32.19 -11.18 16.45
C LYS A 7 -30.94 -10.35 16.73
N LEU A 8 -30.75 -9.89 17.98
CA LEU A 8 -29.54 -9.17 18.37
C LEU A 8 -28.29 -10.03 18.19
N ARG A 9 -28.38 -11.32 18.55
CA ARG A 9 -27.27 -12.28 18.42
C ARG A 9 -26.94 -12.58 16.96
N SER A 10 -27.94 -12.73 16.09
CA SER A 10 -27.73 -12.93 14.65
C SER A 10 -27.14 -11.70 13.97
N THR A 11 -27.61 -10.50 14.31
CA THR A 11 -27.05 -9.24 13.78
C THR A 11 -25.62 -9.03 14.26
N LEU A 12 -25.31 -9.36 15.52
CA LEU A 12 -23.94 -9.33 16.04
C LEU A 12 -23.04 -10.34 15.34
N GLN A 13 -23.51 -11.56 15.06
CA GLN A 13 -22.73 -12.55 14.31
C GLN A 13 -22.47 -12.09 12.88
N PHE A 14 -23.49 -11.61 12.18
CA PHE A 14 -23.38 -11.11 10.81
C PHE A 14 -22.43 -9.90 10.72
N ASN A 15 -22.53 -8.95 11.65
CA ASN A 15 -21.65 -7.77 11.66
C ASN A 15 -20.22 -8.12 12.07
N LEU A 16 -20.01 -9.14 12.91
CA LEU A 16 -18.68 -9.61 13.27
C LEU A 16 -18.02 -10.38 12.11
N GLU A 17 -18.80 -11.13 11.33
CA GLU A 17 -18.37 -11.75 10.08
C GLU A 17 -17.94 -10.68 9.05
N ASN A 18 -18.78 -9.66 8.84
CA ASN A 18 -18.49 -8.54 7.92
C ASN A 18 -17.29 -7.71 8.38
N ALA A 19 -17.17 -7.42 9.68
CA ALA A 19 -16.01 -6.71 10.23
C ALA A 19 -14.72 -7.52 10.06
N ARG A 20 -14.78 -8.86 10.20
CA ARG A 20 -13.62 -9.73 9.93
C ARG A 20 -13.22 -9.71 8.45
N GLN A 21 -14.18 -9.80 7.54
CA GLN A 21 -13.92 -9.72 6.10
C GLN A 21 -13.35 -8.35 5.70
N ASN A 22 -13.88 -7.26 6.25
CA ASN A 22 -13.38 -5.90 5.98
C ASN A 22 -11.96 -5.70 6.53
N VAL A 23 -11.66 -6.20 7.74
CA VAL A 23 -10.29 -6.15 8.29
C VAL A 23 -9.32 -6.98 7.46
N GLN A 24 -9.75 -8.12 6.95
CA GLN A 24 -8.92 -8.96 6.08
C GLN A 24 -8.63 -8.25 4.75
N THR A 25 -9.63 -7.63 4.14
CA THR A 25 -9.49 -6.84 2.91
C THR A 25 -8.56 -5.63 3.12
N LEU A 26 -8.71 -4.89 4.23
CA LEU A 26 -7.83 -3.77 4.58
C LEU A 26 -6.38 -4.22 4.81
N ARG A 27 -6.19 -5.41 5.40
CA ARG A 27 -4.86 -5.99 5.58
C ARG A 27 -4.23 -6.35 4.24
N GLU A 28 -4.98 -6.96 3.34
CA GLU A 28 -4.52 -7.30 1.98
C GLU A 28 -4.12 -6.03 1.21
N MET A 29 -4.95 -4.97 1.26
CA MET A 29 -4.61 -3.66 0.68
C MET A 29 -3.34 -3.07 1.30
N ALA A 30 -3.18 -3.11 2.62
CA ALA A 30 -1.99 -2.58 3.28
C ALA A 30 -0.71 -3.36 2.91
N GLU A 31 -0.81 -4.68 2.76
CA GLU A 31 0.29 -5.54 2.30
C GLU A 31 0.67 -5.21 0.84
N GLU A 32 -0.32 -4.98 -0.04
CA GLU A 32 -0.11 -4.57 -1.44
C GLU A 32 0.50 -3.18 -1.56
N TYR A 33 0.01 -2.18 -0.81
CA TYR A 33 0.61 -0.84 -0.77
C TYR A 33 2.06 -0.88 -0.28
N SER A 34 2.35 -1.70 0.74
CA SER A 34 3.71 -1.90 1.24
C SER A 34 4.60 -2.49 0.15
N TYR A 35 4.08 -3.44 -0.62
CA TYR A 35 4.79 -4.06 -1.74
C TYR A 35 5.09 -3.07 -2.87
N ILE A 36 4.10 -2.29 -3.32
CA ILE A 36 4.30 -1.23 -4.33
C ILE A 36 5.32 -0.19 -3.84
N ALA A 37 5.26 0.24 -2.58
CA ALA A 37 6.20 1.20 -2.01
C ALA A 37 7.63 0.66 -2.04
N ARG A 38 7.84 -0.62 -1.73
CA ARG A 38 9.14 -1.29 -1.85
C ARG A 38 9.64 -1.31 -3.29
N LEU A 39 8.81 -1.68 -4.24
CA LEU A 39 9.18 -1.69 -5.66
C LEU A 39 9.53 -0.29 -6.19
N LYS A 40 8.77 0.75 -5.79
CA LYS A 40 9.07 2.14 -6.15
C LYS A 40 10.40 2.61 -5.55
N PHE A 41 10.70 2.21 -4.32
CA PHE A 41 11.97 2.50 -3.68
C PHE A 41 13.14 1.80 -4.39
N GLU A 42 12.99 0.52 -4.71
CA GLU A 42 13.97 -0.25 -5.48
C GLU A 42 14.22 0.38 -6.86
N LEU A 43 13.15 0.77 -7.57
CA LEU A 43 13.25 1.48 -8.84
C LEU A 43 14.09 2.75 -8.72
N HIS A 44 13.86 3.55 -7.68
CA HIS A 44 14.64 4.77 -7.43
C HIS A 44 16.12 4.47 -7.17
N GLN A 45 16.43 3.41 -6.41
CA GLN A 45 17.81 2.98 -6.19
C GLN A 45 18.49 2.55 -7.48
N LEU A 46 17.82 1.74 -8.31
CA LEU A 46 18.34 1.30 -9.61
C LEU A 46 18.58 2.47 -10.56
N GLN A 47 17.65 3.42 -10.63
CA GLN A 47 17.80 4.64 -11.42
C GLN A 47 18.98 5.50 -10.95
N SER A 48 19.16 5.64 -9.64
CA SER A 48 20.31 6.34 -9.06
C SER A 48 21.63 5.66 -9.42
N SER A 49 21.69 4.34 -9.30
CA SER A 49 22.86 3.54 -9.71
C SER A 49 23.16 3.67 -11.20
N LYS A 50 22.15 3.61 -12.06
CA LYS A 50 22.29 3.84 -13.50
C LYS A 50 22.85 5.23 -13.80
N LYS A 51 22.34 6.26 -13.12
CA LYS A 51 22.83 7.64 -13.27
C LYS A 51 24.32 7.73 -12.94
N LYS A 52 24.75 7.15 -11.82
CA LYS A 52 26.17 7.11 -11.41
C LYS A 52 27.05 6.43 -12.45
N LYS A 53 26.61 5.28 -12.99
CA LYS A 53 27.35 4.55 -14.03
C LYS A 53 27.41 5.32 -15.35
N LEU A 54 26.34 6.01 -15.75
CA LEU A 54 26.35 6.90 -16.91
C LEU A 54 27.29 8.10 -16.73
N THR A 55 27.37 8.67 -15.52
CA THR A 55 28.35 9.72 -15.21
C THR A 55 29.77 9.18 -15.38
N LEU A 56 30.08 8.02 -14.80
CA LEU A 56 31.38 7.37 -14.95
C LEU A 56 31.71 7.05 -16.41
N LEU A 57 30.70 6.70 -17.21
CA LEU A 57 30.87 6.46 -18.65
C LEU A 57 31.25 7.75 -19.36
N GLY A 58 30.58 8.85 -19.04
CA GLY A 58 30.94 10.17 -19.53
C GLY A 58 32.38 10.55 -19.16
N GLU A 59 32.76 10.38 -17.89
CA GLU A 59 34.13 10.63 -17.41
C GLU A 59 35.18 9.78 -18.11
N THR A 60 34.83 8.52 -18.42
CA THR A 60 35.72 7.58 -19.12
C THR A 60 35.87 7.94 -20.60
N VAL A 61 34.76 8.30 -21.27
CA VAL A 61 34.73 8.52 -22.72
C VAL A 61 35.23 9.93 -23.09
N PHE A 62 34.97 10.93 -22.25
CA PHE A 62 35.22 12.35 -22.56
C PHE A 62 36.69 12.68 -22.91
N PRO A 63 37.72 12.17 -22.20
CA PRO A 63 39.12 12.43 -22.54
C PRO A 63 39.47 11.96 -23.96
N TYR A 64 39.02 10.75 -24.33
CA TYR A 64 39.29 10.17 -25.65
C TYR A 64 38.56 10.92 -26.77
N LEU A 65 37.34 11.38 -26.53
CA LEU A 65 36.62 12.23 -27.49
C LEU A 65 37.32 13.58 -27.67
N ARG A 66 37.79 14.21 -26.59
CA ARG A 66 38.51 15.49 -26.65
C ARG A 66 39.79 15.39 -27.48
N GLU A 67 40.48 14.26 -27.39
CA GLU A 67 41.75 14.01 -28.09
C GLU A 67 41.57 13.36 -29.46
N ASN A 68 40.32 13.15 -29.89
CA ASN A 68 39.97 12.42 -31.12
C ASN A 68 40.61 11.03 -31.20
N ASN A 69 40.89 10.41 -30.05
CA ASN A 69 41.57 9.12 -29.92
C ASN A 69 40.56 7.99 -29.76
N ILE A 70 39.85 7.68 -30.83
CA ILE A 70 38.79 6.66 -30.84
C ILE A 70 39.37 5.25 -30.64
N ASP A 71 40.59 4.99 -31.13
CA ASP A 71 41.18 3.66 -31.01
C ASP A 71 41.64 3.36 -29.57
N GLY A 72 42.14 4.36 -28.85
CA GLY A 72 42.41 4.25 -27.41
C GLY A 72 41.15 3.99 -26.58
N LEU A 73 40.00 4.56 -26.99
CA LEU A 73 38.72 4.31 -26.34
C LEU A 73 38.25 2.86 -26.52
N LYS A 74 38.41 2.29 -27.73
CA LYS A 74 38.03 0.89 -28.02
C LYS A 74 38.82 -0.12 -27.21
N THR A 75 40.07 0.20 -26.89
CA THR A 75 40.96 -0.66 -26.10
C THR A 75 40.83 -0.44 -24.59
N HIS A 76 39.97 0.46 -24.14
CA HIS A 76 39.82 0.77 -22.72
C HIS A 76 39.22 -0.40 -21.94
N GLU A 77 39.99 -0.97 -21.02
CA GLU A 77 39.69 -2.24 -20.33
C GLU A 77 38.33 -2.22 -19.60
N THR A 78 37.94 -1.08 -19.02
CA THR A 78 36.73 -0.99 -18.20
C THR A 78 35.49 -0.52 -18.98
N LEU A 79 35.64 -0.09 -20.24
CA LEU A 79 34.54 0.50 -20.99
C LEU A 79 33.45 -0.53 -21.30
N THR A 80 33.83 -1.73 -21.73
CA THR A 80 32.90 -2.82 -22.02
C THR A 80 32.13 -3.24 -20.77
N VAL A 81 32.83 -3.40 -19.65
CA VAL A 81 32.22 -3.74 -18.35
C VAL A 81 31.19 -2.69 -17.95
N LEU A 82 31.54 -1.41 -18.08
CA LEU A 82 30.67 -0.30 -17.71
C LEU A 82 29.41 -0.23 -18.58
N VAL A 83 29.54 -0.47 -19.89
CA VAL A 83 28.41 -0.55 -20.82
C VAL A 83 27.48 -1.72 -20.45
N ASP A 84 28.04 -2.89 -20.13
CA ASP A 84 27.26 -4.07 -19.77
C ASP A 84 26.55 -3.91 -18.42
N GLU A 85 27.19 -3.28 -17.44
CA GLU A 85 26.54 -2.89 -16.18
C GLU A 85 25.36 -1.94 -16.40
N ILE A 86 25.51 -0.94 -17.29
CA ILE A 86 24.42 -0.01 -17.62
C ILE A 86 23.25 -0.76 -18.30
N LYS A 87 23.53 -1.68 -19.21
CA LYS A 87 22.51 -2.53 -19.84
C LYS A 87 21.80 -3.41 -18.82
N ASN A 88 22.54 -4.02 -17.90
CA ASN A 88 21.96 -4.84 -16.83
C ASN A 88 21.04 -4.00 -15.93
N LEU A 89 21.49 -2.82 -15.51
CA LEU A 89 20.67 -1.88 -14.73
C LEU A 89 19.42 -1.44 -15.50
N GLN A 90 19.52 -1.23 -16.81
CA GLN A 90 18.37 -0.91 -17.65
C GLN A 90 17.35 -2.06 -17.65
N ASN A 91 17.81 -3.31 -17.83
CA ASN A 91 16.95 -4.49 -17.80
C ASN A 91 16.25 -4.63 -16.44
N GLN A 92 16.97 -4.42 -15.33
CA GLN A 92 16.39 -4.47 -13.98
C GLN A 92 15.34 -3.38 -13.77
N ILE A 93 15.60 -2.15 -14.22
CA ILE A 93 14.63 -1.05 -14.18
C ILE A 93 13.36 -1.42 -14.94
N ASP A 94 13.49 -1.99 -16.13
CA ASP A 94 12.34 -2.34 -16.97
C ASP A 94 11.54 -3.51 -16.38
N LEU A 95 12.21 -4.47 -15.71
CA LEU A 95 11.54 -5.54 -14.96
C LEU A 95 10.76 -5.00 -13.76
N VAL A 96 11.36 -4.11 -12.96
CA VAL A 96 10.70 -3.52 -11.79
C VAL A 96 9.53 -2.62 -12.22
N ARG A 97 9.67 -1.86 -13.30
CA ARG A 97 8.55 -1.09 -13.89
C ARG A 97 7.39 -1.98 -14.27
N LYS A 98 7.65 -3.06 -15.02
CA LYS A 98 6.61 -4.05 -15.37
C LYS A 98 5.97 -4.69 -14.14
N ALA A 99 6.73 -4.90 -13.06
CA ALA A 99 6.17 -5.42 -11.82
C ALA A 99 5.23 -4.40 -11.15
N ILE A 100 5.61 -3.11 -11.11
CA ILE A 100 4.73 -2.03 -10.62
C ILE A 100 3.47 -1.94 -11.46
N ASP A 101 3.61 -1.90 -12.79
CA ASP A 101 2.48 -1.77 -13.72
C ASP A 101 1.48 -2.93 -13.54
N ARG A 102 1.95 -4.17 -13.39
CA ARG A 102 1.09 -5.34 -13.12
C ARG A 102 0.31 -5.26 -11.82
N VAL A 103 0.89 -4.66 -10.78
CA VAL A 103 0.19 -4.50 -9.50
C VAL A 103 -0.82 -3.35 -9.62
N SER A 104 -0.45 -2.25 -10.27
CA SER A 104 -1.36 -1.12 -10.49
C SER A 104 -2.48 -1.39 -11.50
N GLU A 105 -2.31 -2.29 -12.46
CA GLU A 105 -3.39 -2.73 -13.36
C GLU A 105 -4.48 -3.50 -12.61
N LYS A 106 -4.14 -4.23 -11.53
CA LYS A 106 -5.13 -4.85 -10.65
C LYS A 106 -5.95 -3.83 -9.86
N GLU A 107 -5.47 -2.61 -9.68
CA GLU A 107 -6.13 -1.51 -8.95
C GLU A 107 -7.10 -0.69 -9.83
N THR A 108 -7.40 -1.12 -11.07
CA THR A 108 -8.31 -0.38 -11.98
C THR A 108 -9.79 -0.73 -11.82
N GLU A 109 -10.22 -1.33 -10.72
CA GLU A 109 -11.61 -1.13 -10.29
C GLU A 109 -11.69 0.24 -9.62
N PRO A 110 -12.51 1.18 -10.13
CA PRO A 110 -12.70 2.45 -9.48
C PRO A 110 -13.20 2.17 -8.06
N VAL A 111 -12.40 2.57 -7.06
CA VAL A 111 -12.85 2.60 -5.68
C VAL A 111 -14.07 3.51 -5.68
N ASP A 112 -15.26 2.93 -5.48
CA ASP A 112 -16.50 3.68 -5.40
C ASP A 112 -16.49 4.48 -4.10
N THR A 113 -15.92 5.68 -4.19
CA THR A 113 -15.77 6.60 -3.07
C THR A 113 -17.12 7.03 -2.51
N ASP A 114 -18.18 6.96 -3.31
CA ASP A 114 -19.53 7.28 -2.87
C ASP A 114 -20.11 6.10 -2.06
N ALA A 115 -19.92 4.86 -2.52
CA ALA A 115 -20.28 3.67 -1.74
C ALA A 115 -19.49 3.57 -0.41
N LEU A 116 -18.20 3.92 -0.42
CA LEU A 116 -17.41 3.99 0.82
C LEU A 116 -17.90 5.09 1.76
N ARG A 117 -18.30 6.25 1.23
CA ARG A 117 -18.88 7.32 2.04
C ARG A 117 -20.22 6.92 2.65
N GLU A 118 -21.06 6.23 1.89
CA GLU A 118 -22.34 5.71 2.37
C GLU A 118 -22.11 4.69 3.50
N GLN A 119 -21.18 3.74 3.31
CA GLN A 119 -20.78 2.80 4.36
C GLN A 119 -20.23 3.48 5.62
N ILE A 120 -19.43 4.55 5.47
CA ILE A 120 -18.93 5.34 6.61
C ILE A 120 -20.09 5.99 7.36
N ASN A 121 -21.02 6.62 6.64
CA ASN A 121 -22.18 7.26 7.26
C ASN A 121 -23.08 6.24 7.98
N ASP A 122 -23.32 5.08 7.37
CA ASP A 122 -24.09 3.99 7.98
C ASP A 122 -23.43 3.49 9.28
N LEU A 123 -22.11 3.36 9.28
CA LEU A 123 -21.33 2.97 10.46
C LEU A 123 -21.36 4.06 11.55
N GLU A 124 -21.28 5.34 11.16
CA GLU A 124 -21.38 6.46 12.11
C GLU A 124 -22.75 6.52 12.77
N GLU A 125 -23.84 6.33 12.01
CA GLU A 125 -25.19 6.28 12.55
C GLU A 125 -25.40 5.06 13.47
N GLU A 126 -24.85 3.89 13.10
CA GLU A 126 -24.90 2.70 13.96
C GLU A 126 -24.14 2.91 15.28
N ILE A 127 -22.96 3.54 15.24
CA ILE A 127 -22.17 3.88 16.44
C ILE A 127 -22.98 4.83 17.33
N GLU A 128 -23.62 5.84 16.76
CA GLU A 128 -24.38 6.83 17.54
C GLU A 128 -25.58 6.18 18.24
N ASN A 129 -26.28 5.28 17.55
CA ASN A 129 -27.37 4.51 18.14
C ASN A 129 -26.89 3.58 19.26
N ARG A 130 -25.75 2.90 19.09
CA ARG A 130 -25.16 2.06 20.15
C ARG A 130 -24.73 2.87 21.37
N LEU A 131 -24.23 4.10 21.18
CA LEU A 131 -23.90 5.00 22.29
C LEU A 131 -25.14 5.41 23.08
N LYS A 132 -26.27 5.64 22.41
CA LYS A 132 -27.56 5.91 23.07
C LYS A 132 -28.03 4.70 23.89
N ASP A 133 -27.97 3.50 23.33
CA ASP A 133 -28.35 2.27 24.04
C ASP A 133 -27.47 2.01 25.27
N LEU A 134 -26.15 2.17 25.14
CA LEU A 134 -25.22 2.02 26.26
C LEU A 134 -25.48 3.04 27.37
N LYS A 135 -25.87 4.27 27.01
CA LYS A 135 -26.25 5.31 27.98
C LYS A 135 -27.50 4.91 28.74
N VAL A 136 -28.53 4.38 28.07
CA VAL A 136 -29.75 3.87 28.71
C VAL A 136 -29.45 2.69 29.64
N VAL A 137 -28.59 1.76 29.21
CA VAL A 137 -28.15 0.64 30.05
C VAL A 137 -27.41 1.14 31.29
N LYS A 138 -26.48 2.09 31.13
CA LYS A 138 -25.74 2.72 32.24
C LYS A 138 -26.69 3.37 33.25
N GLU A 139 -27.64 4.18 32.79
CA GLU A 139 -28.64 4.84 33.65
C GLU A 139 -29.53 3.83 34.37
N THR A 140 -29.86 2.71 33.72
CA THR A 140 -30.66 1.63 34.31
C THR A 140 -29.88 0.88 35.40
N ILE A 141 -28.59 0.64 35.18
CA ILE A 141 -27.69 0.04 36.18
C ILE A 141 -27.53 0.98 37.38
N GLU A 142 -27.26 2.27 37.16
CA GLU A 142 -27.13 3.28 38.23
C GLU A 142 -28.41 3.42 39.07
N LYS A 143 -29.58 3.32 38.44
CA LYS A 143 -30.87 3.31 39.14
C LYS A 143 -31.09 2.03 39.96
N LYS A 144 -30.57 0.89 39.50
CA LYS A 144 -30.66 -0.39 40.24
C LYS A 144 -29.68 -0.44 41.42
N THR A 145 -28.45 0.04 41.28
CA THR A 145 -27.50 0.12 42.39
C THR A 145 -27.98 1.09 43.48
N LYS A 146 -28.50 2.27 43.11
CA LYS A 146 -29.11 3.20 44.09
C LYS A 146 -30.35 2.67 44.81
N LYS A 147 -31.04 1.66 44.25
CA LYS A 147 -32.17 0.98 44.91
C LYS A 147 -31.75 -0.21 45.78
N SER A 148 -30.50 -0.66 45.69
CA SER A 148 -29.97 -1.79 46.46
C SER A 148 -29.25 -1.34 47.75
N ASP A 149 -28.94 -0.05 47.87
CA ASP A 149 -28.27 0.56 49.03
C ASP A 149 -29.25 1.27 50.01
N ASN A 150 -30.55 1.16 49.78
CA ASN A 150 -31.65 1.61 50.65
C ASN A 150 -32.51 0.40 51.05
#